data_AF-G8ZPD1-F1
#
_entry.id   AF-G8ZPD1-F1
#
_cell.length_a   1.000
_cell.length_b   1.000
_cell.length_c   1.000
_cell.angle_alpha   90.00
_cell.angle_beta   90.00
_cell.angle_gamma   90.00
#
_symmetry.space_group_name_H-M   'P 1'
#
loop_
_entity.id
_entity.type
_entity.pdbx_description
1 polymer ?
#
loop_
_entity_poly.entity_id
_entity_poly.type
_entity_poly.pdbx_seq_one_letter_code
_entity_poly.pdbx_strand_id
1 'polypeptide(L)'
;MVDLESYVPMIDAILSASDPDQVTPKRIRKALQELFGVNLDSQRKVVNQIIVERFQEIQSRPRVLITQEELVKKDEELAHQLQQEDSGGKRKKTSKVKRRKTEKTGSNNNSLSSRNVMLAEPLSNFLGETSLPRTQVVKLVWDYIKKNDLQNPQDRREILCNKEMEPIFGKKMTMFSMNKILSKFLYNPDEVTKTQVKKDSPTDIDRLESDTPSGASSN
;
A
#
# COMPACT_ATOMS: atom_id res chain seq x y z
N MET A 1 9.43 26.92 -9.99
CA MET A 1 9.69 25.80 -9.06
C MET A 1 8.56 25.77 -8.06
N VAL A 2 7.97 24.61 -7.79
CA VAL A 2 6.97 24.48 -6.72
C VAL A 2 7.72 24.54 -5.39
N ASP A 3 7.39 25.50 -4.55
CA ASP A 3 8.04 25.68 -3.26
C ASP A 3 7.53 24.64 -2.27
N LEU A 4 8.37 23.66 -1.96
CA LEU A 4 8.03 22.50 -1.14
C LEU A 4 7.86 22.87 0.33
N GLU A 5 8.49 23.96 0.78
CA GLU A 5 8.39 24.45 2.15
C GLU A 5 7.01 25.05 2.44
N SER A 6 6.33 25.56 1.41
CA SER A 6 4.97 26.10 1.55
C SER A 6 3.93 25.06 1.98
N TYR A 7 4.18 23.77 1.72
CA TYR A 7 3.26 22.68 2.08
C TYR A 7 3.48 22.15 3.49
N VAL A 8 4.58 22.54 4.15
CA VAL A 8 4.95 22.03 5.48
C VAL A 8 3.84 22.28 6.53
N PRO A 9 3.28 23.49 6.68
CA PRO A 9 2.21 23.72 7.67
C PRO A 9 0.96 22.88 7.40
N MET A 10 0.67 22.63 6.11
CA MET A 10 -0.47 21.79 5.72
C MET A 10 -0.21 20.31 6.01
N ILE A 11 1.01 19.84 5.75
CA ILE A 11 1.45 18.48 6.13
C ILE A 11 1.27 18.31 7.63
N ASP A 12 1.74 19.25 8.44
CA ASP A 12 1.63 19.19 9.90
C ASP A 12 0.17 19.20 10.38
N ALA A 13 -0.70 20.00 9.74
CA ALA A 13 -2.14 19.99 10.02
C ALA A 13 -2.80 18.64 9.69
N ILE A 14 -2.46 18.04 8.54
CA ILE A 14 -2.98 16.72 8.13
C ILE A 14 -2.47 15.64 9.08
N LEU A 15 -1.19 15.69 9.45
CA LEU A 15 -0.55 14.76 10.38
C LEU A 15 -1.16 14.85 11.79
N SER A 16 -1.50 16.06 12.26
CA SER A 16 -2.11 16.28 13.58
C SER A 16 -3.58 15.86 13.65
N ALA A 17 -4.33 16.02 12.55
CA ALA A 17 -5.75 15.68 12.48
C ALA A 17 -6.04 14.22 12.14
N SER A 18 -5.03 13.45 11.72
CA SER A 18 -5.18 12.08 11.24
C SER A 18 -4.53 11.06 12.18
N ASP A 19 -5.10 9.86 12.26
CA ASP A 19 -4.58 8.81 13.14
C ASP A 19 -3.19 8.33 12.67
N PRO A 20 -2.18 8.27 13.55
CA PRO A 20 -0.79 7.97 13.17
C PRO A 20 -0.64 6.60 12.50
N ASP A 21 -1.46 5.62 12.87
CA ASP A 21 -1.42 4.26 12.29
C ASP A 21 -2.07 4.16 10.90
N GLN A 22 -2.87 5.16 10.50
CA GLN A 22 -3.59 5.17 9.22
C GLN A 22 -2.94 6.11 8.19
N VAL A 23 -1.99 6.92 8.63
CA VAL A 23 -1.35 7.96 7.84
C VAL A 23 -0.11 7.41 7.15
N THR A 24 -0.15 7.36 5.83
CA THR A 24 1.01 6.96 5.01
C THR A 24 1.43 8.14 4.13
N PRO A 25 2.73 8.23 3.74
CA PRO A 25 3.22 9.30 2.85
C PRO A 25 2.46 9.37 1.52
N LYS A 26 1.92 8.24 1.06
CA LYS A 26 1.08 8.19 -0.14
C LYS A 26 -0.26 8.89 0.06
N ARG A 27 -0.89 8.75 1.22
CA ARG A 27 -2.18 9.40 1.51
C ARG A 27 -2.01 10.91 1.64
N ILE A 28 -0.97 11.37 2.33
CA ILE A 28 -0.71 12.81 2.50
C ILE A 28 -0.39 13.45 1.16
N ARG A 29 0.48 12.85 0.34
CA ARG A 29 0.78 13.38 -1.00
C ARG A 29 -0.48 13.45 -1.87
N LYS A 30 -1.33 12.41 -1.85
CA LYS A 30 -2.59 12.43 -2.60
C LYS A 30 -3.52 13.55 -2.10
N ALA A 31 -3.61 13.74 -0.79
CA ALA A 31 -4.38 14.83 -0.21
C ALA A 31 -3.83 16.21 -0.61
N LEU A 32 -2.51 16.39 -0.66
CA LEU A 32 -1.88 17.63 -1.14
C LEU A 32 -2.14 17.86 -2.64
N GLN A 33 -2.07 16.81 -3.46
CA GLN A 33 -2.38 16.89 -4.89
C GLN A 33 -3.86 17.29 -5.12
N GLU A 34 -4.78 16.74 -4.32
CA GLU A 34 -6.21 17.03 -4.39
C GLU A 34 -6.56 18.44 -3.91
N LEU A 35 -5.98 18.88 -2.78
CA LEU A 35 -6.26 20.19 -2.19
C LEU A 35 -5.73 21.35 -3.03
N PHE A 36 -4.57 21.18 -3.67
CA PHE A 36 -3.91 22.24 -4.43
C PHE A 36 -3.96 22.05 -5.95
N GLY A 37 -4.52 20.94 -6.43
CA GLY A 37 -4.57 20.64 -7.87
C GLY A 37 -3.19 20.50 -8.54
N VAL A 38 -2.14 20.23 -7.75
CA VAL A 38 -0.75 20.18 -8.23
C VAL A 38 -0.29 18.75 -8.44
N ASN A 39 0.57 18.53 -9.45
CA ASN A 39 1.19 17.22 -9.66
C ASN A 39 2.53 17.11 -8.90
N LEU A 40 2.49 16.42 -7.76
CA LEU A 40 3.65 16.16 -6.91
C LEU A 40 4.43 14.87 -7.24
N ASP A 41 4.14 14.19 -8.36
CA ASP A 41 4.77 12.91 -8.68
C ASP A 41 6.26 13.07 -9.02
N SER A 42 6.62 14.15 -9.72
CA SER A 42 8.01 14.49 -10.04
C SER A 42 8.89 14.68 -8.80
N GLN A 43 8.29 15.15 -7.69
CA GLN A 43 8.99 15.45 -6.43
C GLN A 43 8.61 14.48 -5.30
N ARG A 44 8.03 13.33 -5.65
CA ARG A 44 7.50 12.34 -4.70
C ARG A 44 8.52 11.94 -3.63
N LYS A 45 9.80 11.78 -4.00
CA LYS A 45 10.86 11.39 -3.04
C LYS A 45 11.08 12.48 -1.99
N VAL A 46 11.14 13.73 -2.42
CA VAL A 46 11.38 14.89 -1.53
C VAL A 46 10.19 15.11 -0.61
N VAL A 47 8.97 15.10 -1.16
CA VAL A 47 7.73 15.23 -0.38
C VAL A 47 7.61 14.10 0.65
N ASN A 48 7.95 12.86 0.27
CA ASN A 48 7.95 11.74 1.21
C ASN A 48 8.95 11.92 2.36
N GLN A 49 10.14 12.45 2.06
CA GLN A 49 11.15 12.70 3.07
C GLN A 49 10.67 13.72 4.08
N ILE A 50 10.13 14.85 3.61
CA ILE A 50 9.55 15.91 4.45
C ILE A 50 8.42 15.35 5.33
N ILE A 51 7.54 14.54 4.76
CA ILE A 51 6.45 13.90 5.52
C ILE A 51 6.98 13.00 6.64
N VAL A 52 7.99 12.18 6.35
CA VAL A 52 8.55 11.25 7.34
C VAL A 52 9.26 12.01 8.46
N GLU A 53 10.04 13.03 8.11
CA GLU A 53 10.74 13.90 9.06
C GLU A 53 9.73 14.64 9.95
N ARG A 54 8.67 15.22 9.39
CA ARG A 54 7.60 15.88 10.15
C ARG A 54 6.82 14.93 11.03
N PHE A 55 6.54 13.72 10.54
CA PHE A 55 5.91 12.69 11.35
C PHE A 55 6.79 12.30 12.54
N GLN A 56 8.09 12.10 12.34
CA GLN A 56 9.04 11.83 13.42
C GLN A 56 9.13 13.00 14.41
N GLU A 57 9.14 14.25 13.93
CA GLU A 57 9.18 15.42 14.81
C GLU A 57 7.91 15.53 15.67
N ILE A 58 6.73 15.27 15.10
CA ILE A 58 5.46 15.26 15.84
C ILE A 58 5.40 14.12 16.87
N GLN A 59 5.98 12.95 16.57
CA GLN A 59 6.06 11.85 17.52
C GLN A 59 7.15 12.08 18.61
N SER A 60 8.24 12.76 18.24
CA SER A 60 9.37 13.05 19.15
C SER A 60 9.13 14.29 20.02
N ARG A 61 8.20 15.17 19.63
CA ARG A 61 7.60 16.19 20.47
C ARG A 61 6.30 15.61 21.07
N PRO A 62 6.35 14.82 22.15
CA PRO A 62 5.14 14.46 22.86
C PRO A 62 4.40 15.76 23.18
N ARG A 63 3.08 15.80 22.92
CA ARG A 63 2.23 16.93 23.28
C ARG A 63 2.54 17.28 24.74
N VAL A 64 3.27 18.38 24.96
CA VAL A 64 3.49 18.87 26.31
C VAL A 64 2.09 19.23 26.79
N LEU A 65 1.62 18.51 27.81
CA LEU A 65 0.45 18.93 28.57
C LEU A 65 0.86 20.22 29.29
N ILE A 66 0.77 21.33 28.57
CA ILE A 66 0.90 22.68 29.11
C ILE A 66 -0.23 22.81 30.12
N THR A 67 0.12 23.09 31.37
CA THR A 67 -0.87 23.32 32.41
C THR A 67 -1.75 24.51 32.02
N GLN A 68 -2.98 24.55 32.53
CA GLN A 68 -3.90 25.63 32.19
C GLN A 68 -3.31 27.02 32.52
N GLU A 69 -2.48 27.10 33.57
CA GLU A 69 -1.75 28.31 33.96
C GLU A 69 -0.71 28.74 32.92
N GLU A 70 0.09 27.81 32.38
CA GLU A 70 1.06 28.12 31.34
C GLU A 70 0.39 28.51 30.01
N LEU A 71 -0.80 27.98 29.72
CA LEU A 71 -1.57 28.36 28.54
C LEU A 71 -2.14 29.77 28.68
N VAL A 72 -2.68 30.13 29.84
CA VAL A 72 -3.17 31.48 30.15
C VAL A 72 -2.01 32.48 30.07
N LYS A 73 -0.85 32.16 30.64
CA LYS A 73 0.32 33.04 30.58
C LYS A 73 0.80 33.28 29.14
N LYS A 74 0.81 32.25 28.30
CA LYS A 74 1.16 32.38 26.87
C LYS A 74 0.14 33.20 26.09
N ASP A 75 -1.15 33.07 26.41
CA ASP A 75 -2.21 33.87 25.79
C ASP A 75 -2.13 35.33 26.23
N GLU A 76 -1.83 35.59 27.51
CA GLU A 76 -1.58 36.94 28.06
C GLU A 76 -0.36 37.60 27.41
N GLU A 77 0.75 36.89 27.27
CA GLU A 77 1.95 37.39 26.60
C GLU A 77 1.67 37.72 25.12
N LEU A 78 0.95 36.84 24.41
CA LEU A 78 0.56 37.08 23.03
C LEU A 78 -0.41 38.26 22.89
N ALA A 79 -1.36 38.42 23.82
CA ALA A 79 -2.28 39.55 23.86
C ALA A 79 -1.53 40.88 24.09
N HIS A 80 -0.53 40.89 24.95
CA HIS A 80 0.34 42.05 25.17
C HIS A 80 1.22 42.37 23.96
N GLN A 81 1.69 41.34 23.24
CA GLN A 81 2.48 41.51 22.03
C GLN A 81 1.61 42.09 20.89
N LEU A 82 0.39 41.55 20.71
CA LEU A 82 -0.58 42.06 19.74
C LEU A 82 -1.05 43.48 20.06
N GLN A 83 -1.22 43.84 21.34
CA GLN A 83 -1.53 45.22 21.74
C GLN A 83 -0.40 46.21 21.42
N GLN A 84 0.86 45.77 21.49
CA GLN A 84 2.01 46.59 21.10
C GLN A 84 2.05 46.77 19.57
N GLU A 85 1.74 45.72 18.80
CA GLU A 85 1.73 45.75 17.33
C GLU A 85 0.49 46.46 16.73
N ASP A 86 -0.65 46.53 17.43
CA ASP A 86 -1.89 47.17 16.93
C ASP A 86 -2.00 48.67 17.28
N SER A 87 -0.92 49.30 17.74
CA SER A 87 -0.78 50.75 17.84
C SER A 87 -0.85 51.49 16.48
N GLY A 88 -1.10 50.76 15.38
CA GLY A 88 -1.04 51.27 14.01
C GLY A 88 -2.21 50.96 13.06
N GLY A 89 -3.35 50.37 13.45
CA GLY A 89 -4.44 50.27 12.44
C GLY A 89 -5.72 49.49 12.77
N LYS A 90 -6.83 50.23 12.89
CA LYS A 90 -8.24 49.77 12.90
C LYS A 90 -8.48 48.51 12.05
N ARG A 91 -8.94 47.41 12.68
CA ARG A 91 -9.53 46.28 11.96
C ARG A 91 -10.94 45.87 12.41
N LYS A 92 -11.74 45.61 11.39
CA LYS A 92 -13.19 45.36 11.33
C LYS A 92 -13.49 43.90 11.66
N LYS A 93 -14.52 43.65 12.48
CA LYS A 93 -15.07 42.31 12.79
C LYS A 93 -15.68 41.65 11.55
N THR A 94 -15.30 40.41 11.24
CA THR A 94 -16.08 39.52 10.35
C THR A 94 -16.29 38.13 10.95
N SER A 95 -17.55 37.90 11.33
CA SER A 95 -18.38 36.68 11.26
C SER A 95 -17.78 35.26 11.21
N LYS A 96 -18.13 34.50 12.26
CA LYS A 96 -18.43 33.06 12.38
C LYS A 96 -18.67 32.30 11.04
N VAL A 97 -17.84 31.31 10.74
CA VAL A 97 -18.09 30.29 9.69
C VAL A 97 -18.61 28.99 10.33
N LYS A 98 -19.79 28.56 9.88
CA LYS A 98 -20.54 27.36 10.30
C LYS A 98 -19.98 26.11 9.60
N ARG A 99 -19.48 25.13 10.37
CA ARG A 99 -19.01 23.83 9.86
C ARG A 99 -20.17 23.03 9.25
N ARG A 100 -20.05 22.69 7.96
CA ARG A 100 -20.90 21.70 7.26
C ARG A 100 -20.27 20.30 7.40
N LYS A 101 -21.09 19.33 7.80
CA LYS A 101 -20.75 17.90 7.93
C LYS A 101 -20.94 17.26 6.54
N THR A 102 -19.88 16.71 5.96
CA THR A 102 -19.96 15.90 4.73
C THR A 102 -20.04 14.42 5.08
N GLU A 103 -21.04 13.76 4.50
CA GLU A 103 -21.32 12.33 4.64
C GLU A 103 -20.23 11.48 3.95
N LYS A 104 -19.92 10.34 4.55
CA LYS A 104 -19.00 9.34 4.00
C LYS A 104 -19.73 8.53 2.92
N THR A 105 -19.45 8.80 1.66
CA THR A 105 -19.72 7.85 0.57
C THR A 105 -18.57 6.84 0.51
N GLY A 106 -18.73 5.75 1.24
CA GLY A 106 -17.84 4.59 1.16
C GLY A 106 -18.09 3.80 -0.12
N SER A 107 -17.52 4.23 -1.24
CA SER A 107 -17.35 3.34 -2.40
C SER A 107 -16.11 2.48 -2.15
N ASN A 108 -16.32 1.26 -1.68
CA ASN A 108 -15.27 0.25 -1.54
C ASN A 108 -14.74 -0.13 -2.92
N ASN A 109 -13.74 0.60 -3.41
CA ASN A 109 -13.01 0.33 -4.64
C ASN A 109 -12.10 -0.93 -4.57
N ASN A 110 -12.48 -1.94 -3.77
CA ASN A 110 -11.66 -3.13 -3.51
C ASN A 110 -11.95 -4.29 -4.49
N SER A 111 -12.55 -4.02 -5.65
CA SER A 111 -12.85 -5.00 -6.70
C SER A 111 -11.63 -5.82 -7.17
N LEU A 112 -10.42 -5.27 -7.00
CA LEU A 112 -9.16 -5.99 -7.26
C LEU A 112 -8.79 -6.99 -6.16
N SER A 113 -9.18 -6.73 -4.91
CA SER A 113 -8.88 -7.55 -3.74
C SER A 113 -9.87 -8.69 -3.52
N SER A 114 -11.02 -8.66 -4.19
CA SER A 114 -12.04 -9.71 -4.19
C SER A 114 -11.99 -10.64 -5.40
N ARG A 115 -11.09 -10.39 -6.36
CA ARG A 115 -10.89 -11.31 -7.49
C ARG A 115 -10.23 -12.59 -7.01
N ASN A 116 -10.88 -13.72 -7.29
CA ASN A 116 -10.31 -15.04 -7.07
C ASN A 116 -9.15 -15.25 -8.04
N VAL A 117 -8.02 -15.69 -7.50
CA VAL A 117 -6.83 -16.06 -8.26
C VAL A 117 -6.61 -17.56 -8.11
N MET A 118 -6.04 -18.19 -9.14
CA MET A 118 -5.64 -19.59 -9.05
C MET A 118 -4.33 -19.70 -8.28
N LEU A 119 -4.24 -20.70 -7.42
CA LEU A 119 -3.06 -20.97 -6.59
C LEU A 119 -2.19 -22.01 -7.29
N ALA A 120 -0.87 -21.78 -7.28
CA ALA A 120 0.09 -22.80 -7.72
C ALA A 120 0.03 -24.04 -6.80
N GLU A 121 0.33 -25.22 -7.33
CA GLU A 121 0.32 -26.50 -6.62
C GLU A 121 0.95 -26.48 -5.21
N PRO A 122 2.15 -25.93 -4.96
CA PRO A 122 2.73 -25.91 -3.61
C PRO A 122 1.91 -25.05 -2.63
N LEU A 123 1.34 -23.94 -3.09
CA LEU A 123 0.51 -23.06 -2.26
C LEU A 123 -0.91 -23.63 -2.07
N SER A 124 -1.44 -24.31 -3.09
CA SER A 124 -2.72 -25.02 -3.03
C SER A 124 -2.66 -26.18 -2.04
N ASN A 125 -1.57 -26.95 -2.01
CA ASN A 125 -1.38 -28.04 -1.06
C ASN A 125 -1.26 -27.54 0.38
N PHE A 126 -0.61 -26.39 0.58
CA PHE A 126 -0.48 -25.77 1.91
C PHE A 126 -1.81 -25.21 2.44
N LEU A 127 -2.63 -24.60 1.57
CA LEU A 127 -3.91 -24.00 1.96
C LEU A 127 -5.10 -24.95 1.85
N GLY A 128 -4.98 -26.05 1.10
CA GLY A 128 -6.06 -26.99 0.81
C GLY A 128 -7.10 -26.48 -0.19
N GLU A 129 -6.83 -25.36 -0.87
CA GLU A 129 -7.75 -24.72 -1.80
C GLU A 129 -7.07 -24.41 -3.13
N THR A 130 -7.81 -24.47 -4.23
CA THR A 130 -7.29 -24.28 -5.59
C THR A 130 -7.46 -22.84 -6.11
N SER A 131 -8.45 -22.10 -5.59
CA SER A 131 -8.70 -20.72 -5.97
C SER A 131 -9.23 -19.89 -4.80
N LEU A 132 -8.50 -18.83 -4.49
CA LEU A 132 -8.83 -17.92 -3.39
C LEU A 132 -8.56 -16.48 -3.79
N PRO A 133 -9.27 -15.49 -3.24
CA PRO A 133 -8.89 -14.10 -3.43
C PRO A 133 -7.58 -13.82 -2.72
N ARG A 134 -6.73 -12.99 -3.34
CA ARG A 134 -5.38 -12.68 -2.85
C ARG A 134 -5.35 -12.25 -1.37
N THR A 135 -6.37 -11.53 -0.93
CA THR A 135 -6.49 -11.07 0.46
C THR A 135 -6.68 -12.23 1.44
N GLN A 136 -7.45 -13.25 1.08
CA GLN A 136 -7.64 -14.43 1.92
C GLN A 136 -6.37 -15.28 1.98
N VAL A 137 -5.65 -15.44 0.86
CA VAL A 137 -4.35 -16.13 0.84
C VAL A 137 -3.38 -15.49 1.84
N VAL A 138 -3.22 -14.16 1.79
CA VAL A 138 -2.34 -13.43 2.72
C VAL A 138 -2.79 -13.60 4.16
N LYS A 139 -4.10 -13.58 4.42
CA LYS A 139 -4.67 -13.77 5.76
C LYS A 139 -4.35 -15.15 6.31
N LEU A 140 -4.63 -16.21 5.55
CA LEU A 140 -4.39 -17.60 5.97
C LEU A 140 -2.92 -17.88 6.27
N VAL A 141 -2.02 -17.35 5.43
CA VAL A 141 -0.57 -17.45 5.68
C VAL A 141 -0.19 -16.74 6.99
N TRP A 142 -0.73 -15.55 7.24
CA TRP A 142 -0.47 -14.83 8.51
C TRP A 142 -1.05 -15.55 9.73
N ASP A 143 -2.24 -16.10 9.61
CA ASP A 143 -2.89 -16.85 10.68
C ASP A 143 -2.05 -18.08 11.03
N TYR A 144 -1.48 -18.77 10.02
CA TYR A 144 -0.55 -19.87 10.23
C TYR A 144 0.77 -19.42 10.90
N ILE A 145 1.38 -18.32 10.46
CA ILE A 145 2.61 -17.78 11.04
C ILE A 145 2.42 -17.45 12.52
N LYS A 146 1.29 -16.83 12.87
CA LYS A 146 0.97 -16.49 14.27
C LYS A 146 0.64 -17.71 15.10
N LYS A 147 -0.11 -18.66 14.55
CA LYS A 147 -0.48 -19.90 15.25
C LYS A 147 0.73 -20.74 15.63
N ASN A 148 1.78 -20.72 14.81
CA ASN A 148 3.01 -21.49 15.02
C ASN A 148 4.16 -20.65 15.61
N ASP A 149 3.90 -19.40 16.01
CA ASP A 149 4.88 -18.45 16.55
C ASP A 149 6.20 -18.37 15.75
N LEU A 150 6.09 -18.34 14.41
CA LEU A 150 7.24 -18.39 13.49
C LEU A 150 7.96 -17.04 13.34
N GLN A 151 7.63 -16.04 14.15
CA GLN A 151 8.32 -14.75 14.14
C GLN A 151 9.62 -14.85 14.93
N ASN A 152 10.68 -14.24 14.42
CA ASN A 152 11.94 -14.20 15.15
C ASN A 152 11.77 -13.32 16.42
N PRO A 153 12.07 -13.85 17.63
CA PRO A 153 11.89 -13.09 18.87
C PRO A 153 12.83 -11.87 18.97
N GLN A 154 13.95 -11.88 18.25
CA GLN A 154 14.90 -10.77 18.20
C GLN A 154 14.52 -9.71 17.15
N ASP A 155 13.93 -10.12 16.04
CA ASP A 155 13.44 -9.21 15.00
C ASP A 155 12.06 -9.67 14.50
N ARG A 156 10.99 -9.02 14.99
CA ARG A 156 9.60 -9.32 14.62
C ARG A 156 9.28 -9.04 13.14
N ARG A 157 10.23 -8.48 12.37
CA ARG A 157 10.10 -8.30 10.92
C ARG A 157 10.51 -9.53 10.14
N GLU A 158 11.32 -10.41 10.74
CA GLU A 158 11.75 -11.68 10.15
C GLU A 158 10.83 -12.82 10.59
N ILE A 159 10.46 -13.63 9.61
CA ILE A 159 9.63 -14.82 9.77
C ILE A 159 10.50 -16.02 9.35
N LEU A 160 10.65 -16.96 10.29
CA LEU A 160 11.41 -18.18 10.11
C LEU A 160 10.45 -19.26 9.59
N CYS A 161 10.59 -19.60 8.31
CA CYS A 161 9.71 -20.58 7.69
C CYS A 161 10.03 -21.98 8.22
N ASN A 162 8.99 -22.74 8.54
CA ASN A 162 9.12 -24.16 8.85
C ASN A 162 9.26 -24.99 7.55
N LYS A 163 9.43 -26.31 7.68
CA LYS A 163 9.60 -27.23 6.54
C LYS A 163 8.43 -27.21 5.55
N GLU A 164 7.21 -26.90 6.01
CA GLU A 164 6.01 -26.83 5.15
C GLU A 164 5.99 -25.53 4.33
N MET A 165 6.47 -24.42 4.90
CA MET A 165 6.53 -23.12 4.25
C MET A 165 7.81 -22.93 3.42
N GLU A 166 8.89 -23.63 3.75
CA GLU A 166 10.19 -23.56 3.06
C GLU A 166 10.10 -23.75 1.52
N PRO A 167 9.32 -24.70 0.95
CA PRO A 167 9.22 -24.84 -0.51
C PRO A 167 8.56 -23.65 -1.21
N ILE A 168 7.71 -22.88 -0.50
CA ILE A 168 6.99 -21.74 -1.07
C ILE A 168 7.77 -20.44 -0.81
N PHE A 169 8.20 -20.24 0.43
CA PHE A 169 8.73 -18.97 0.92
C PHE A 169 10.25 -18.96 1.12
N GLY A 170 10.90 -20.13 1.08
CA GLY A 170 12.31 -20.30 1.44
C GLY A 170 12.53 -20.29 2.96
N LYS A 171 13.79 -20.32 3.39
CA LYS A 171 14.18 -20.44 4.81
C LYS A 171 13.78 -19.26 5.69
N LYS A 172 13.84 -18.05 5.14
CA LYS A 172 13.54 -16.82 5.88
C LYS A 172 12.90 -15.79 4.96
N MET A 173 11.95 -15.05 5.51
CA MET A 173 11.21 -14.04 4.77
C MET A 173 10.83 -12.88 5.69
N THR A 174 10.57 -11.73 5.09
CA THR A 174 9.97 -10.57 5.76
C THR A 174 8.53 -10.38 5.25
N MET A 175 7.76 -9.53 5.95
CA MET A 175 6.41 -9.14 5.51
C MET A 175 6.39 -8.62 4.07
N PHE A 176 7.43 -7.90 3.64
CA PHE A 176 7.51 -7.36 2.28
C PHE A 176 7.86 -8.43 1.24
N SER A 177 8.76 -9.36 1.58
CA SER A 177 9.09 -10.45 0.67
C SER A 177 7.93 -11.43 0.51
N MET A 178 7.08 -11.60 1.53
CA MET A 178 5.86 -12.43 1.44
C MET A 178 5.01 -12.07 0.23
N ASN A 179 4.63 -10.80 0.13
CA ASN A 179 3.74 -10.34 -0.94
C ASN A 179 4.38 -10.51 -2.32
N LYS A 180 5.70 -10.36 -2.41
CA LYS A 180 6.46 -10.57 -3.65
C LYS A 180 6.50 -12.04 -4.07
N ILE A 181 6.70 -12.94 -3.11
CA ILE A 181 6.73 -14.38 -3.33
C ILE A 181 5.33 -14.88 -3.71
N LEU A 182 4.30 -14.49 -2.96
CA LEU A 182 2.91 -14.83 -3.26
C LEU A 182 2.53 -14.43 -4.69
N SER A 183 2.90 -13.23 -5.16
CA SER A 183 2.61 -12.83 -6.54
C SER A 183 3.14 -13.79 -7.62
N LYS A 184 4.14 -14.63 -7.33
CA LYS A 184 4.66 -15.63 -8.28
C LYS A 184 3.81 -16.91 -8.32
N PHE A 185 3.09 -17.20 -7.24
CA PHE A 185 2.28 -18.40 -7.07
C PHE A 185 0.78 -18.13 -7.24
N LEU A 186 0.41 -16.91 -7.67
CA LEU A 186 -0.96 -16.49 -7.92
C LEU A 186 -1.13 -16.17 -9.40
N TYR A 187 -2.08 -16.84 -10.05
CA TYR A 187 -2.38 -16.66 -11.47
C TYR A 187 -3.78 -16.08 -11.65
N ASN A 188 -3.94 -15.17 -12.60
CA ASN A 188 -5.25 -14.68 -12.99
C ASN A 188 -5.86 -15.66 -14.01
N PRO A 189 -7.13 -16.08 -13.85
CA PRO A 189 -7.79 -16.95 -14.82
C PRO A 189 -7.86 -16.33 -16.23
N ASP A 190 -7.85 -14.99 -16.33
CA ASP A 190 -7.89 -14.25 -17.61
C ASP A 190 -6.57 -14.31 -18.41
N GLU A 191 -5.44 -14.69 -17.77
CA GLU A 191 -4.14 -14.77 -18.45
C GLU A 191 -3.91 -16.14 -19.11
N VAL A 192 -4.65 -17.18 -18.68
CA VAL A 192 -4.47 -18.56 -19.14
C VAL A 192 -4.89 -18.74 -20.61
N THR A 193 -5.69 -17.82 -21.15
CA THR A 193 -6.13 -17.84 -22.57
C THR A 193 -5.08 -17.30 -23.56
N LYS A 194 -3.96 -16.70 -23.11
CA LYS A 194 -2.93 -16.13 -24.00
C LYS A 194 -1.68 -17.01 -24.21
N THR A 195 -1.53 -18.12 -23.48
CA THR A 195 -0.30 -18.94 -23.52
C THR A 195 -0.48 -20.31 -24.20
N GLN A 196 -1.70 -20.69 -24.59
CA GLN A 196 -2.02 -21.97 -25.24
C GLN A 196 -1.91 -21.94 -26.79
N VAL A 197 -1.01 -21.16 -27.37
CA VAL A 197 -0.60 -21.29 -28.78
C VAL A 197 0.91 -21.09 -28.87
N LYS A 198 1.68 -22.07 -28.39
CA LYS A 198 3.08 -22.37 -28.83
C LYS A 198 3.67 -23.50 -27.98
N LYS A 199 3.25 -24.72 -28.28
CA LYS A 199 4.09 -25.92 -28.34
C LYS A 199 3.16 -27.09 -28.63
N ASP A 200 3.28 -27.66 -29.81
CA ASP A 200 3.32 -29.11 -30.00
C ASP A 200 3.75 -29.35 -31.45
N SER A 201 5.04 -29.61 -31.62
CA SER A 201 5.58 -30.36 -32.75
C SER A 201 6.14 -31.65 -32.14
N PRO A 202 5.42 -32.78 -32.21
CA PRO A 202 5.94 -34.07 -31.81
C PRO A 202 6.74 -34.65 -32.97
N THR A 203 8.02 -34.92 -32.72
CA THR A 203 8.80 -35.87 -33.52
C THR A 203 8.47 -37.26 -32.99
N ASP A 204 7.78 -38.07 -33.78
CA ASP A 204 7.74 -39.52 -33.56
C ASP A 204 8.15 -40.24 -34.85
N ILE A 205 9.09 -41.14 -34.66
CA ILE A 205 9.72 -42.02 -35.65
C ILE A 205 9.04 -43.38 -35.48
N ASP A 206 8.83 -44.06 -36.60
CA ASP A 206 8.69 -45.51 -36.80
C ASP A 206 7.30 -46.09 -37.18
N ARG A 207 7.33 -46.81 -38.32
CA ARG A 207 6.48 -47.93 -38.78
C ARG A 207 5.03 -47.70 -39.23
N LEU A 208 4.74 -47.93 -40.52
CA LEU A 208 4.50 -49.28 -41.08
C LEU A 208 4.44 -49.25 -42.63
N GLU A 209 4.74 -50.41 -43.22
CA GLU A 209 4.99 -50.76 -44.62
C GLU A 209 3.85 -50.54 -45.64
N SER A 210 4.31 -50.53 -46.91
CA SER A 210 3.70 -51.14 -48.11
C SER A 210 2.30 -50.71 -48.57
N ASP A 211 2.24 -49.97 -49.68
CA ASP A 211 1.80 -50.53 -50.98
C ASP A 211 1.88 -49.46 -52.10
N THR A 212 2.71 -49.72 -53.11
CA THR A 212 2.44 -49.33 -54.51
C THR A 212 1.50 -50.38 -55.12
N PRO A 213 0.70 -50.14 -56.19
CA PRO A 213 1.00 -49.27 -57.33
C PRO A 213 -0.22 -48.61 -58.04
N SER A 214 0.08 -47.95 -59.17
CA SER A 214 -0.74 -47.92 -60.41
C SER A 214 -1.58 -46.68 -60.69
N GLY A 215 -1.36 -46.11 -61.88
CA GLY A 215 -2.47 -45.55 -62.66
C GLY A 215 -2.30 -44.14 -63.22
N ALA A 216 -1.60 -44.04 -64.35
CA ALA A 216 -2.06 -43.38 -65.57
C ALA A 216 -2.41 -41.86 -65.60
N SER A 217 -1.61 -41.17 -66.43
CA SER A 217 -2.02 -40.33 -67.58
C SER A 217 -2.70 -38.96 -67.43
N SER A 218 -2.07 -38.03 -68.16
CA SER A 218 -2.65 -36.95 -68.99
C SER A 218 -3.21 -35.73 -68.25
N ASN A 219 -2.94 -34.49 -68.65
CA ASN A 219 -2.56 -33.94 -69.96
C ASN A 219 -1.75 -32.65 -69.76
#